data_AF-A0A0F9A5R1-F1
#
_entry.id   AF-A0A0F9A5R1-F1
#
_cell.length_a   1.000
_cell.length_b   1.000
_cell.length_c   1.000
_cell.angle_alpha   90.00
_cell.angle_beta   90.00
_cell.angle_gamma   90.00
#
_symmetry.space_group_name_H-M   'P 1'
#
loop_
_entity.id
_entity.type
_entity.pdbx_description
1 polymer ?
#
loop_
_entity_poly.entity_id
_entity_poly.type
_entity_poly.pdbx_seq_one_letter_code
_entity_poly.pdbx_strand_id
1 'polypeptide(L)'
;IETRQVVHSDRQALCVFEHIYFSRPDSKLEGRTLQSVRGRMGEILARESPADGDLVITVPDSGNPAASGFARASGIPQDDGLIKNRYVARTFIEPGQELRHHGLRMKFNPLREVVAGKRLVVVDDSIVRGNTTRQIVRMLKDAGAGEVHLRISSPPIRPPCHYGIDMSTREEMIAHGRTVDEVARELGANSLAYLSMEGVYEAIGLERNTHCDACFTAEYPLEGTEQADGKHALETLAAVDSQAVTAGRYSRRIITLRRHCSSSRMRGRRGLLRRSGGQHVFERQGVSHQLGLCRSITR
;
A
#
# COMPACT_ATOMS: atom_id res chain seq x y z
N ILE A 1 30.83 19.77 -10.32
CA ILE A 1 30.45 18.45 -9.77
C ILE A 1 30.91 17.42 -10.78
N GLU A 2 31.80 16.51 -10.38
CA GLU A 2 32.20 15.38 -11.22
C GLU A 2 31.38 14.17 -10.79
N THR A 3 30.62 13.58 -11.71
CA THR A 3 29.76 12.43 -11.46
C THR A 3 30.38 11.20 -12.09
N ARG A 4 30.51 10.10 -11.32
CA ARG A 4 31.05 8.83 -11.80
C ARG A 4 30.08 7.69 -11.54
N GLN A 5 29.83 6.86 -12.56
CA GLN A 5 29.06 5.63 -12.41
C GLN A 5 29.88 4.58 -11.65
N VAL A 6 29.34 4.07 -10.54
CA VAL A 6 30.01 3.05 -9.71
C VAL A 6 29.42 1.66 -9.84
N VAL A 7 28.15 1.55 -10.27
CA VAL A 7 27.43 0.28 -10.44
C VAL A 7 26.58 0.36 -11.70
N HIS A 8 26.61 -0.65 -12.56
CA HIS A 8 25.71 -0.72 -13.72
C HIS A 8 24.46 -1.52 -13.35
N SER A 9 23.29 -1.08 -13.85
CA SER A 9 22.03 -1.80 -13.75
C SER A 9 21.50 -2.01 -15.16
N ASP A 10 21.00 -3.22 -15.44
CA ASP A 10 20.43 -3.57 -16.75
C ASP A 10 19.04 -2.95 -16.97
N ARG A 11 18.39 -2.50 -15.88
CA ARG A 11 17.06 -1.90 -15.90
C ARG A 11 16.98 -0.66 -15.00
N GLN A 12 16.27 0.36 -15.47
CA GLN A 12 15.78 1.46 -14.64
C GLN A 12 14.44 1.08 -13.98
N ALA A 13 14.26 1.46 -12.72
CA ALA A 13 13.07 1.10 -11.95
C ALA A 13 12.63 2.27 -11.06
N LEU A 14 12.33 3.43 -11.66
CA LEU A 14 11.86 4.60 -10.93
C LEU A 14 10.50 4.31 -10.27
N CYS A 15 10.32 4.69 -9.01
CA CYS A 15 9.10 4.43 -8.27
C CYS A 15 7.90 5.15 -8.91
N VAL A 16 6.92 4.41 -9.43
CA VAL A 16 5.70 5.01 -10.00
C VAL A 16 4.86 5.73 -8.94
N PHE A 17 5.00 5.33 -7.67
CA PHE A 17 4.28 5.93 -6.54
C PHE A 17 4.70 7.39 -6.26
N GLU A 18 5.87 7.80 -6.76
CA GLU A 18 6.31 9.20 -6.73
C GLU A 18 5.42 10.07 -7.61
N HIS A 19 5.07 9.59 -8.80
CA HIS A 19 4.15 10.26 -9.71
C HIS A 19 2.75 10.36 -9.12
N ILE A 20 2.29 9.29 -8.46
CA ILE A 20 0.93 9.19 -7.89
C ILE A 20 0.77 10.07 -6.64
N TYR A 21 1.67 9.97 -5.65
CA TYR A 21 1.44 10.53 -4.32
C TYR A 21 2.67 11.20 -3.69
N PHE A 22 3.79 10.48 -3.59
CA PHE A 22 4.82 10.78 -2.58
C PHE A 22 5.54 12.11 -2.81
N SER A 23 5.91 12.41 -4.07
CA SER A 23 6.59 13.64 -4.41
C SER A 23 5.67 14.86 -4.32
N ARG A 24 6.27 16.03 -4.09
CA ARG A 24 5.54 17.30 -4.11
C ARG A 24 4.90 17.54 -5.48
N PRO A 25 3.68 18.11 -5.52
CA PRO A 25 2.97 18.33 -6.77
C PRO A 25 3.70 19.28 -7.75
N ASP A 26 4.52 20.20 -7.25
CA ASP A 26 5.29 21.13 -8.08
C ASP A 26 6.63 20.58 -8.58
N SER A 27 7.03 19.38 -8.13
CA SER A 27 8.21 18.69 -8.63
C SER A 27 8.07 18.33 -10.11
N LYS A 28 9.20 18.30 -10.82
CA LYS A 28 9.32 17.75 -12.16
C LYS A 28 10.05 16.40 -12.11
N LEU A 29 9.35 15.32 -12.41
CA LEU A 29 9.93 13.99 -12.61
C LEU A 29 9.87 13.66 -14.09
N GLU A 30 11.00 13.22 -14.65
CA GLU A 30 11.11 12.81 -16.06
C GLU A 30 10.54 13.85 -17.04
N GLY A 31 10.77 15.14 -16.75
CA GLY A 31 10.31 16.25 -17.58
C GLY A 31 8.83 16.63 -17.43
N ARG A 32 8.09 15.99 -16.52
CA ARG A 32 6.65 16.24 -16.28
C ARG A 32 6.42 16.82 -14.89
N THR A 33 5.60 17.86 -14.80
CA THR A 33 5.15 18.40 -13.50
C THR A 33 4.06 17.50 -12.90
N LEU A 34 4.26 17.06 -11.65
CA LEU A 34 3.40 16.05 -11.04
C LEU A 34 1.95 16.49 -10.84
N GLN A 35 1.71 17.77 -10.56
CA GLN A 35 0.35 18.33 -10.50
C GLN A 35 -0.42 18.07 -11.80
N SER A 36 0.25 18.21 -12.96
CA SER A 36 -0.37 17.97 -14.26
C SER A 36 -0.59 16.48 -14.52
N VAL A 37 0.37 15.63 -14.14
CA VAL A 37 0.25 14.17 -14.28
C VAL A 37 -0.93 13.65 -13.46
N ARG A 38 -1.03 14.06 -12.19
CA ARG A 38 -2.14 13.67 -11.29
C ARG A 38 -3.48 14.21 -11.77
N GLY A 39 -3.50 15.40 -12.39
CA GLY A 39 -4.68 15.91 -13.07
C GLY A 39 -5.14 15.01 -14.22
N ARG A 40 -4.21 14.56 -15.07
CA ARG A 40 -4.51 13.61 -16.15
C ARG A 40 -4.98 12.26 -15.64
N MET A 41 -4.41 11.76 -14.54
CA MET A 41 -4.90 10.53 -13.88
C MET A 41 -6.38 10.66 -13.53
N GLY A 42 -6.81 11.83 -13.04
CA GLY A 42 -8.22 12.13 -12.79
C GLY A 42 -9.11 12.14 -14.05
N GLU A 43 -8.64 12.75 -15.14
CA GLU A 43 -9.35 12.76 -16.42
C GLU A 43 -9.55 11.35 -16.98
N ILE A 44 -8.50 10.54 -16.94
CA ILE A 44 -8.52 9.15 -17.40
C ILE A 44 -9.44 8.31 -16.51
N LEU A 45 -9.38 8.51 -15.19
CA LEU A 45 -10.26 7.82 -14.25
C LEU A 45 -11.75 8.10 -14.52
N ALA A 46 -12.11 9.33 -14.87
CA ALA A 46 -13.49 9.67 -15.26
C ALA A 46 -13.93 8.95 -16.53
N ARG A 47 -13.01 8.75 -17.47
CA ARG A 47 -13.26 8.03 -18.73
C ARG A 47 -13.37 6.52 -18.52
N GLU A 48 -12.49 5.94 -17.71
CA GLU A 48 -12.48 4.49 -17.42
C GLU A 48 -13.61 4.08 -16.49
N SER A 49 -13.96 4.94 -15.55
CA SER A 49 -14.87 4.62 -14.45
C SER A 49 -15.73 5.83 -14.07
N PRO A 50 -16.66 6.25 -14.95
CA PRO A 50 -17.59 7.32 -14.63
C PRO A 50 -18.43 6.96 -13.39
N ALA A 51 -18.98 7.99 -12.76
CA ALA A 51 -19.93 7.86 -11.65
C ALA A 51 -21.12 8.76 -11.94
N ASP A 52 -22.32 8.29 -11.68
CA ASP A 52 -23.50 9.16 -11.66
C ASP A 52 -23.55 9.86 -10.30
N GLY A 53 -22.99 11.07 -10.23
CA GLY A 53 -22.92 11.87 -9.01
C GLY A 53 -23.25 13.32 -9.28
N ASP A 54 -23.68 14.01 -8.22
CA ASP A 54 -24.11 15.41 -8.28
C ASP A 54 -22.95 16.37 -7.97
N LEU A 55 -21.89 15.89 -7.32
CA LEU A 55 -20.77 16.70 -6.87
C LEU A 55 -19.48 15.87 -6.77
N VAL A 56 -18.41 16.35 -7.40
CA VAL A 56 -17.06 15.84 -7.17
C VAL A 56 -16.45 16.54 -5.97
N ILE A 57 -15.95 15.77 -5.02
CA ILE A 57 -15.17 16.27 -3.90
C ILE A 57 -13.85 15.52 -3.82
N THR A 58 -12.87 16.12 -3.15
CA THR A 58 -11.52 15.56 -2.97
C THR A 58 -11.30 15.15 -1.52
N VAL A 59 -10.44 14.17 -1.29
CA VAL A 59 -9.75 13.99 -0.01
C VAL A 59 -8.50 14.87 -0.01
N PRO A 60 -8.46 15.98 0.74
CA PRO A 60 -7.33 16.90 0.66
C PRO A 60 -6.06 16.38 1.36
N ASP A 61 -4.86 16.72 0.89
CA ASP A 61 -4.56 17.63 -0.22
C ASP A 61 -4.15 16.90 -1.50
N SER A 62 -3.74 15.63 -1.37
CA SER A 62 -3.12 14.85 -2.44
C SER A 62 -4.10 14.44 -3.53
N GLY A 63 -5.38 14.23 -3.21
CA GLY A 63 -6.44 13.95 -4.18
C GLY A 63 -6.84 15.15 -5.06
N ASN A 64 -6.48 16.38 -4.67
CA ASN A 64 -6.96 17.61 -5.32
C ASN A 64 -6.73 17.66 -6.84
N PRO A 65 -5.51 17.43 -7.37
CA PRO A 65 -5.30 17.45 -8.82
C PRO A 65 -6.17 16.43 -9.55
N ALA A 66 -6.26 15.20 -9.04
CA ALA A 66 -7.07 14.15 -9.64
C ALA A 66 -8.57 14.49 -9.60
N ALA A 67 -9.08 15.05 -8.50
CA ALA A 67 -10.46 15.51 -8.40
C ALA A 67 -10.78 16.56 -9.48
N SER A 68 -9.89 17.53 -9.68
CA SER A 68 -10.05 18.56 -10.72
C SER A 68 -9.96 18.02 -12.14
N GLY A 69 -9.14 16.99 -12.37
CA GLY A 69 -9.14 16.25 -13.64
C GLY A 69 -10.46 15.51 -13.87
N PHE A 70 -10.91 14.79 -12.84
CA PHE A 70 -12.14 13.99 -12.90
C PHE A 70 -13.37 14.88 -13.15
N ALA A 71 -13.51 15.99 -12.43
CA ALA A 71 -14.61 16.95 -12.60
C ALA A 71 -14.63 17.55 -14.01
N ARG A 72 -13.47 17.99 -14.51
CA ARG A 72 -13.34 18.53 -15.87
C ARG A 72 -13.76 17.52 -16.95
N ALA A 73 -13.34 16.27 -16.81
CA ALA A 73 -13.62 15.23 -17.79
C ALA A 73 -15.06 14.67 -17.69
N SER A 74 -15.62 14.56 -16.49
CA SER A 74 -16.99 14.06 -16.26
C SER A 74 -18.08 15.11 -16.46
N GLY A 75 -17.74 16.40 -16.35
CA GLY A 75 -18.70 17.51 -16.37
C GLY A 75 -19.47 17.70 -15.05
N ILE A 76 -19.20 16.88 -14.03
CA ILE A 76 -19.81 17.01 -12.69
C ILE A 76 -19.14 18.21 -11.98
N PRO A 77 -19.91 19.13 -11.38
CA PRO A 77 -19.32 20.26 -10.66
C PRO A 77 -18.44 19.78 -9.51
N GLN A 78 -17.38 20.53 -9.23
CA GLN A 78 -16.48 20.31 -8.10
C GLN A 78 -16.71 21.38 -7.04
N ASP A 79 -16.73 20.97 -5.77
CA ASP A 79 -16.71 21.88 -4.62
C ASP A 79 -15.95 21.24 -3.44
N ASP A 80 -15.65 22.02 -2.41
CA ASP A 80 -14.98 21.55 -1.21
C ASP A 80 -16.01 20.85 -0.30
N GLY A 81 -16.06 19.52 -0.33
CA GLY A 81 -16.87 18.73 0.60
C GLY A 81 -16.19 18.45 1.95
N LEU A 82 -14.85 18.53 1.98
CA LEU A 82 -14.00 18.26 3.14
C LEU A 82 -12.95 19.34 3.27
N ILE A 83 -12.81 19.90 4.47
CA ILE A 83 -11.74 20.83 4.79
C ILE A 83 -10.72 20.11 5.67
N LYS A 84 -9.45 20.13 5.23
CA LYS A 84 -8.33 19.66 6.04
C LYS A 84 -8.01 20.70 7.12
N ASN A 85 -8.00 20.26 8.37
CA ASN A 85 -7.58 21.08 9.47
C ASN A 85 -6.05 21.21 9.47
N ARG A 86 -5.57 22.41 9.13
CA ARG A 86 -4.13 22.72 9.02
C ARG A 86 -3.39 22.76 10.36
N TYR A 87 -4.13 22.80 11.48
CA TYR A 87 -3.58 22.98 12.82
C TYR A 87 -3.59 21.72 13.68
N VAL A 88 -3.86 20.56 13.08
CA VAL A 88 -3.71 19.27 13.78
C VAL A 88 -2.23 18.93 13.89
N ALA A 89 -1.58 19.53 14.90
CA ALA A 89 -0.25 19.17 15.30
C ALA A 89 -0.26 17.87 16.13
N ARG A 90 0.91 17.21 16.20
CA ARG A 90 1.17 16.08 17.09
C ARG A 90 0.71 16.43 18.50
N THR A 91 -0.36 15.80 18.99
CA THR A 91 -0.72 15.88 20.41
C THR A 91 0.38 15.17 21.21
N PHE A 92 1.23 15.95 21.89
CA PHE A 92 2.37 15.43 22.69
C PHE A 92 1.92 14.58 23.89
N ILE A 93 0.64 14.67 24.26
CA ILE A 93 -0.01 13.92 25.33
C ILE A 93 -1.37 13.48 24.78
N GLU A 94 -1.52 12.20 24.43
CA GLU A 94 -2.83 11.59 24.11
C GLU A 94 -3.45 11.05 25.42
N PRO A 95 -4.57 11.60 25.93
CA PRO A 95 -5.30 10.99 27.03
C PRO A 95 -6.22 9.89 26.48
N GLY A 96 -5.99 8.63 26.84
CA GLY A 96 -6.93 7.52 26.67
C GLY A 96 -7.18 6.97 25.24
N GLN A 97 -7.44 5.67 25.15
CA GLN A 97 -7.74 4.94 23.90
C GLN A 97 -8.95 5.51 23.12
N GLU A 98 -9.92 6.11 23.84
CA GLU A 98 -11.14 6.73 23.28
C GLU A 98 -10.83 7.88 22.30
N LEU A 99 -9.87 8.77 22.63
CA LEU A 99 -9.53 9.93 21.79
C LEU A 99 -8.75 9.55 20.52
N ARG A 100 -8.12 8.36 20.50
CA ARG A 100 -7.43 7.83 19.32
C ARG A 100 -8.40 7.51 18.18
N HIS A 101 -9.62 7.10 18.51
CA HIS A 101 -10.69 6.87 17.54
C HIS A 101 -11.25 8.17 16.93
N HIS A 102 -11.01 9.33 17.55
CA HIS A 102 -11.43 10.64 17.04
C HIS A 102 -10.37 11.33 16.15
N GLY A 103 -9.20 10.71 15.94
CA GLY A 103 -8.05 11.30 15.23
C GLY A 103 -8.34 11.82 13.82
N LEU A 104 -9.33 11.28 13.11
CA LEU A 104 -9.69 11.69 11.75
C LEU A 104 -10.70 12.83 11.70
N ARG A 105 -11.64 12.91 12.66
CA ARG A 105 -12.51 14.09 12.85
C ARG A 105 -11.68 15.31 13.25
N MET A 106 -10.52 15.11 13.85
CA MET A 106 -9.57 16.20 14.05
C MET A 106 -8.95 16.67 12.73
N LYS A 107 -8.62 15.75 11.81
CA LYS A 107 -7.92 16.01 10.55
C LYS A 107 -8.80 16.60 9.46
N PHE A 108 -10.05 16.17 9.35
CA PHE A 108 -10.96 16.62 8.30
C PHE A 108 -12.30 17.04 8.90
N ASN A 109 -12.89 18.08 8.32
CA ASN A 109 -14.22 18.55 8.68
C ASN A 109 -15.12 18.54 7.43
N PRO A 110 -16.23 17.79 7.42
CA PRO A 110 -17.18 17.82 6.32
C PRO A 110 -17.99 19.11 6.33
N LEU A 111 -18.23 19.68 5.15
CA LEU A 111 -19.10 20.84 4.96
C LEU A 111 -20.52 20.38 4.67
N ARG A 112 -21.34 20.27 5.72
CA ARG A 112 -22.70 19.70 5.67
C ARG A 112 -23.58 20.36 4.61
N GLU A 113 -23.55 21.68 4.53
CA GLU A 113 -24.33 22.48 3.58
C GLU A 113 -23.96 22.19 2.12
N VAL A 114 -22.72 21.74 1.89
CA VAL A 114 -22.23 21.36 0.55
C VAL A 114 -22.59 19.91 0.23
N VAL A 115 -22.49 18.99 1.19
CA VAL A 115 -22.58 17.54 0.92
C VAL A 115 -23.96 16.92 1.16
N ALA A 116 -24.82 17.53 2.00
CA ALA A 116 -26.07 16.93 2.43
C ALA A 116 -27.03 16.67 1.25
N GLY A 117 -27.59 15.47 1.19
CA GLY A 117 -28.54 15.02 0.17
C GLY A 117 -27.93 14.70 -1.20
N LYS A 118 -26.63 14.94 -1.41
CA LYS A 118 -25.98 14.75 -2.72
C LYS A 118 -25.39 13.35 -2.88
N ARG A 119 -25.31 12.88 -4.12
CA ARG A 119 -24.52 11.73 -4.56
C ARG A 119 -23.10 12.22 -4.84
N LEU A 120 -22.17 11.88 -3.96
CA LEU A 120 -20.80 12.38 -4.01
C LEU A 120 -19.91 11.45 -4.83
N VAL A 121 -19.11 12.03 -5.71
CA VAL A 121 -17.93 11.36 -6.27
C VAL A 121 -16.71 11.82 -5.48
N VAL A 122 -16.20 10.95 -4.62
CA VAL A 122 -15.06 11.26 -3.74
C VAL A 122 -13.80 10.73 -4.39
N VAL A 123 -12.92 11.65 -4.78
CA VAL A 123 -11.65 11.33 -5.43
C VAL A 123 -10.50 11.36 -4.43
N ASP A 124 -9.70 10.31 -4.42
CA ASP A 124 -8.51 10.17 -3.57
C ASP A 124 -7.34 9.59 -4.38
N ASP A 125 -6.12 9.70 -3.87
CA ASP A 125 -4.93 9.20 -4.55
C ASP A 125 -4.82 7.68 -4.47
N SER A 126 -4.98 7.10 -3.29
CA SER A 126 -4.69 5.70 -3.03
C SER A 126 -5.42 5.17 -1.79
N ILE A 127 -5.60 3.85 -1.72
CA ILE A 127 -6.11 3.17 -0.52
C ILE A 127 -5.14 2.06 -0.13
N VAL A 128 -4.52 2.21 1.04
CA VAL A 128 -3.57 1.23 1.60
C VAL A 128 -4.29 0.25 2.54
N ARG A 129 -4.61 0.71 3.77
CA ARG A 129 -5.30 -0.10 4.81
C ARG A 129 -6.80 0.16 4.91
N GLY A 130 -7.31 1.16 4.17
CA GLY A 130 -8.72 1.55 4.19
C GLY A 130 -9.24 2.23 5.47
N ASN A 131 -8.52 2.20 6.59
CA ASN A 131 -8.96 2.81 7.86
C ASN A 131 -9.34 4.30 7.73
N THR A 132 -8.52 5.07 7.01
CA THR A 132 -8.76 6.51 6.76
C THR A 132 -9.98 6.69 5.87
N THR A 133 -10.00 6.03 4.71
CA THR A 133 -11.09 6.12 3.73
C THR A 133 -12.43 5.71 4.33
N ARG A 134 -12.47 4.62 5.12
CA ARG A 134 -13.68 4.16 5.83
C ARG A 134 -14.22 5.22 6.78
N GLN A 135 -13.34 5.93 7.49
CA GLN A 135 -13.76 7.02 8.38
C GLN A 135 -14.24 8.24 7.61
N ILE A 136 -13.61 8.58 6.48
CA ILE A 136 -14.07 9.65 5.59
C ILE A 136 -15.47 9.35 5.05
N VAL A 137 -15.69 8.13 4.53
CA VAL A 137 -17.01 7.71 4.03
C VAL A 137 -18.08 7.83 5.12
N ARG A 138 -17.77 7.36 6.35
CA ARG A 138 -18.68 7.51 7.49
C ARG A 138 -18.96 8.98 7.81
N MET A 139 -17.93 9.83 7.88
CA MET A 139 -18.09 11.26 8.16
C MET A 139 -18.97 11.97 7.12
N LEU A 140 -18.83 11.63 5.84
CA LEU A 140 -19.66 12.19 4.77
C LEU A 140 -21.12 11.73 4.90
N LYS A 141 -21.34 10.45 5.21
CA LYS A 141 -22.69 9.91 5.47
C LYS A 141 -23.32 10.53 6.71
N ASP A 142 -22.56 10.71 7.79
CA ASP A 142 -23.02 11.39 9.01
C ASP A 142 -23.35 12.87 8.75
N ALA A 143 -22.65 13.52 7.82
CA ALA A 143 -22.97 14.86 7.33
C ALA A 143 -24.18 14.90 6.39
N GLY A 144 -24.79 13.76 6.08
CA GLY A 144 -26.01 13.65 5.30
C GLY A 144 -25.82 13.39 3.80
N ALA A 145 -24.64 12.98 3.35
CA ALA A 145 -24.44 12.57 1.95
C ALA A 145 -25.38 11.40 1.59
N GLY A 146 -26.05 11.49 0.45
CA GLY A 146 -26.99 10.46 -0.01
C GLY A 146 -26.26 9.21 -0.52
N GLU A 147 -25.27 9.40 -1.37
CA GLU A 147 -24.40 8.33 -1.88
C GLU A 147 -22.93 8.75 -1.86
N VAL A 148 -22.03 7.77 -1.75
CA VAL A 148 -20.59 8.00 -1.79
C VAL A 148 -19.95 7.02 -2.78
N HIS A 149 -19.51 7.53 -3.93
CA HIS A 149 -18.80 6.79 -4.97
C HIS A 149 -17.31 7.14 -4.90
N LEU A 150 -16.48 6.18 -4.51
CA LEU A 150 -15.04 6.35 -4.42
C LEU A 150 -14.40 6.20 -5.81
N ARG A 151 -13.49 7.11 -6.15
CA ARG A 151 -12.68 7.08 -7.37
C ARG A 151 -11.23 7.29 -7.01
N ILE A 152 -10.42 6.26 -7.16
CA ILE A 152 -9.03 6.25 -6.69
C ILE A 152 -8.11 6.38 -7.89
N SER A 153 -7.27 7.42 -7.87
CA SER A 153 -6.33 7.75 -8.97
C SER A 153 -5.05 6.92 -8.97
N SER A 154 -5.11 5.75 -8.34
CA SER A 154 -4.12 4.68 -8.42
C SER A 154 -4.81 3.33 -8.63
N PRO A 155 -4.08 2.33 -9.12
CA PRO A 155 -4.48 0.93 -9.06
C PRO A 155 -4.56 0.43 -7.59
N PRO A 156 -5.19 -0.73 -7.33
CA PRO A 156 -5.25 -1.29 -5.99
C PRO A 156 -3.86 -1.72 -5.49
N ILE A 157 -3.44 -1.19 -4.34
CA ILE A 157 -2.18 -1.57 -3.68
C ILE A 157 -2.38 -2.91 -2.98
N ARG A 158 -1.62 -3.94 -3.38
CA ARG A 158 -1.80 -5.31 -2.88
C ARG A 158 -0.57 -5.83 -2.17
N PRO A 159 0.63 -5.82 -2.79
CA PRO A 159 1.85 -6.18 -2.08
C PRO A 159 2.55 -4.95 -1.47
N PRO A 160 3.34 -5.15 -0.42
CA PRO A 160 4.09 -4.08 0.25
C PRO A 160 5.25 -3.56 -0.60
N CYS A 161 5.63 -2.30 -0.39
CA CYS A 161 6.89 -1.77 -0.88
C CYS A 161 8.05 -2.16 0.04
N HIS A 162 9.20 -2.50 -0.54
CA HIS A 162 10.45 -2.76 0.19
C HIS A 162 11.52 -1.68 -0.06
N TYR A 163 11.19 -0.65 -0.85
CA TYR A 163 12.13 0.34 -1.38
C TYR A 163 11.96 1.74 -0.76
N GLY A 164 11.34 1.82 0.42
CA GLY A 164 11.27 3.06 1.21
C GLY A 164 9.88 3.71 1.33
N ILE A 165 8.87 3.25 0.58
CA ILE A 165 7.49 3.67 0.84
C ILE A 165 6.96 2.90 2.06
N ASP A 166 6.45 3.62 3.06
CA ASP A 166 5.91 3.03 4.30
C ASP A 166 4.58 2.30 4.02
N MET A 167 4.71 1.05 3.59
CA MET A 167 3.59 0.12 3.42
C MET A 167 3.59 -0.92 4.54
N SER A 168 2.38 -1.25 4.98
CA SER A 168 2.09 -2.30 5.97
C SER A 168 2.28 -3.70 5.35
N THR A 169 2.02 -4.79 6.09
CA THR A 169 2.13 -6.15 5.52
C THR A 169 1.03 -6.46 4.51
N ARG A 170 1.17 -7.53 3.74
CA ARG A 170 0.15 -7.97 2.77
C ARG A 170 -1.23 -8.11 3.40
N GLU A 171 -1.33 -8.74 4.56
CA GLU A 171 -2.59 -9.03 5.25
C GLU A 171 -3.28 -7.75 5.76
N GLU A 172 -2.52 -6.70 6.01
CA GLU A 172 -3.04 -5.40 6.43
C GLU A 172 -3.52 -4.54 5.25
N MET A 173 -3.18 -4.89 4.00
CA MET A 173 -3.66 -4.17 2.82
C MET A 173 -5.13 -4.51 2.56
N ILE A 174 -5.97 -3.49 2.38
CA ILE A 174 -7.40 -3.72 2.18
C ILE A 174 -7.68 -4.46 0.87
N ALA A 175 -6.91 -4.21 -0.20
CA ALA A 175 -7.12 -4.87 -1.48
C ALA A 175 -6.48 -6.27 -1.57
N HIS A 176 -5.77 -6.74 -0.54
CA HIS A 176 -5.16 -8.05 -0.55
C HIS A 176 -6.22 -9.15 -0.47
N GLY A 177 -6.26 -10.02 -1.48
CA GLY A 177 -7.21 -11.14 -1.56
C GLY A 177 -8.68 -10.72 -1.70
N ARG A 178 -8.97 -9.45 -1.99
CA ARG A 178 -10.32 -8.90 -2.10
C ARG A 178 -10.59 -8.34 -3.50
N THR A 179 -11.81 -8.52 -3.95
CA THR A 179 -12.38 -7.85 -5.13
C THR A 179 -12.70 -6.38 -4.83
N VAL A 180 -12.88 -5.57 -5.87
CA VAL A 180 -13.23 -4.15 -5.72
C VAL A 180 -14.55 -3.97 -4.96
N ASP A 181 -15.55 -4.81 -5.21
CA ASP A 181 -16.85 -4.77 -4.53
C ASP A 181 -16.76 -5.15 -3.05
N GLU A 182 -15.89 -6.09 -2.69
CA GLU A 182 -15.61 -6.42 -1.29
C GLU A 182 -14.96 -5.24 -0.57
N VAL A 183 -14.00 -4.58 -1.21
CA VAL A 183 -13.36 -3.38 -0.65
C VAL A 183 -14.39 -2.23 -0.52
N ALA A 184 -15.24 -2.01 -1.52
CA ALA A 184 -16.29 -0.98 -1.47
C ALA A 184 -17.22 -1.20 -0.27
N ARG A 185 -17.68 -2.44 -0.06
CA ARG A 185 -18.52 -2.82 1.08
C ARG A 185 -17.80 -2.64 2.41
N GLU A 186 -16.53 -3.03 2.51
CA GLU A 186 -15.74 -2.86 3.73
C GLU A 186 -15.54 -1.38 4.11
N LEU A 187 -15.38 -0.51 3.11
CA LEU A 187 -15.30 0.94 3.28
C LEU A 187 -16.66 1.59 3.54
N GLY A 188 -17.76 0.90 3.24
CA GLY A 188 -19.13 1.40 3.33
C GLY A 188 -19.49 2.37 2.20
N ALA A 189 -18.80 2.32 1.06
CA ALA A 189 -19.10 3.14 -0.12
C ALA A 189 -20.20 2.51 -1.00
N ASN A 190 -20.90 3.34 -1.78
CA ASN A 190 -21.89 2.89 -2.75
C ASN A 190 -21.24 2.22 -3.96
N SER A 191 -20.10 2.76 -4.41
CA SER A 191 -19.25 2.13 -5.42
C SER A 191 -17.79 2.51 -5.20
N LEU A 192 -16.87 1.71 -5.73
CA LEU A 192 -15.44 1.98 -5.75
C LEU A 192 -14.91 1.66 -7.14
N ALA A 193 -14.05 2.51 -7.67
CA ALA A 193 -13.25 2.19 -8.83
C ALA A 193 -11.83 2.72 -8.66
N TYR A 194 -10.88 2.03 -9.27
CA TYR A 194 -9.46 2.35 -9.28
C TYR A 194 -9.04 2.66 -10.71
N LEU A 195 -8.09 3.58 -10.86
CA LEU A 195 -7.43 3.82 -12.14
C LEU A 195 -6.67 2.55 -12.57
N SER A 196 -6.73 2.21 -13.86
CA SER A 196 -5.97 1.09 -14.41
C SER A 196 -4.45 1.36 -14.41
N MET A 197 -3.63 0.32 -14.50
CA MET A 197 -2.17 0.49 -14.67
C MET A 197 -1.86 1.19 -15.99
N GLU A 198 -2.62 0.86 -17.04
CA GLU A 198 -2.56 1.47 -18.36
C GLU A 198 -2.86 2.97 -18.28
N GLY A 199 -3.90 3.35 -17.53
CA GLY A 199 -4.29 4.73 -17.30
C GLY A 199 -3.24 5.53 -16.51
N VAL A 200 -2.53 4.89 -15.57
CA VAL A 200 -1.37 5.51 -14.89
C VAL A 200 -0.28 5.86 -15.90
N TYR A 201 0.12 4.91 -16.75
CA TYR A 201 1.19 5.16 -17.72
C TYR A 201 0.76 6.09 -18.86
N GLU A 202 -0.52 6.08 -19.26
CA GLU A 202 -1.08 7.10 -20.16
C GLU A 202 -0.96 8.50 -19.55
N ALA A 203 -1.25 8.66 -18.26
CA ALA A 203 -1.14 9.94 -17.57
C ALA A 203 0.30 10.45 -17.46
N ILE A 204 1.24 9.54 -17.16
CA ILE A 204 2.67 9.83 -17.06
C ILE A 204 3.24 10.14 -18.47
N GLY A 205 2.76 9.43 -19.50
CA GLY A 205 3.22 9.55 -20.88
C GLY A 205 4.60 8.93 -21.09
N LEU A 206 4.91 7.86 -20.36
CA LEU A 206 6.16 7.10 -20.42
C LEU A 206 5.89 5.59 -20.39
N GLU A 207 6.88 4.82 -20.81
CA GLU A 207 6.80 3.37 -20.85
C GLU A 207 6.92 2.74 -19.46
N ARG A 208 6.21 1.62 -19.27
CA ARG A 208 6.20 0.84 -18.02
C ARG A 208 7.59 0.28 -17.65
N ASN A 209 8.40 -0.05 -18.64
CA ASN A 209 9.64 -0.80 -18.45
C ASN A 209 10.74 -0.06 -17.65
N THR A 210 10.69 1.26 -17.55
CA THR A 210 11.63 2.09 -16.76
C THR A 210 11.17 2.33 -15.32
N HIS A 211 10.00 1.81 -14.94
CA HIS A 211 9.37 2.08 -13.66
C HIS A 211 9.30 0.83 -12.76
N CYS A 212 9.27 1.07 -11.46
CA CYS A 212 8.87 0.12 -10.43
C CYS A 212 7.40 0.37 -10.09
N ASP A 213 6.54 -0.60 -10.40
CA ASP A 213 5.13 -0.65 -10.03
C ASP A 213 4.79 -1.88 -9.18
N ALA A 214 5.80 -2.45 -8.52
CA ALA A 214 5.68 -3.70 -7.77
C ALA A 214 4.57 -3.66 -6.70
N CYS A 215 4.31 -2.50 -6.09
CA CYS A 215 3.24 -2.31 -5.10
C CYS A 215 1.82 -2.56 -5.66
N PHE A 216 1.69 -2.65 -6.99
CA PHE A 216 0.45 -2.93 -7.70
C PHE A 216 0.49 -4.28 -8.42
N THR A 217 1.64 -4.63 -9.01
CA THR A 217 1.81 -5.78 -9.93
C THR A 217 2.49 -6.99 -9.29
N ALA A 218 3.13 -6.82 -8.13
CA ALA A 218 4.03 -7.79 -7.49
C ALA A 218 5.29 -8.16 -8.33
N GLU A 219 5.58 -7.42 -9.41
CA GLU A 219 6.78 -7.60 -10.23
C GLU A 219 7.93 -6.75 -9.67
N TYR A 220 8.66 -7.28 -8.69
CA TYR A 220 9.77 -6.58 -8.05
C TYR A 220 11.01 -6.54 -8.96
N PRO A 221 11.72 -5.39 -9.05
CA PRO A 221 12.92 -5.24 -9.87
C PRO A 221 14.14 -6.00 -9.33
N LEU A 222 14.16 -6.35 -8.04
CA LEU A 222 15.24 -7.15 -7.44
C LEU A 222 14.81 -8.63 -7.35
N GLU A 223 15.61 -9.51 -7.95
CA GLU A 223 15.40 -10.96 -7.86
C GLU A 223 15.42 -11.46 -6.41
N GLY A 224 14.55 -12.41 -6.08
CA GLY A 224 14.50 -13.04 -4.76
C GLY A 224 13.79 -12.21 -3.69
N THR A 225 13.15 -11.10 -4.08
CA THR A 225 12.34 -10.26 -3.19
C THR A 225 10.84 -10.54 -3.31
N GLU A 226 10.43 -11.57 -4.06
CA GLU A 226 9.01 -11.78 -4.38
C GLU A 226 8.20 -12.31 -3.18
N GLN A 227 8.86 -13.05 -2.27
CA GLN A 227 8.25 -13.56 -1.04
C GLN A 227 8.50 -12.65 0.17
N ALA A 228 9.18 -11.52 -0.03
CA ALA A 228 9.36 -10.52 1.01
C ALA A 228 8.00 -9.96 1.46
N ASP A 229 7.93 -9.64 2.76
CA ASP A 229 6.75 -9.04 3.36
C ASP A 229 7.14 -7.92 4.33
N GLY A 230 6.43 -6.81 4.23
CA GLY A 230 6.68 -5.59 4.99
C GLY A 230 7.89 -4.76 4.53
N LYS A 231 7.96 -3.53 5.04
CA LYS A 231 8.96 -2.53 4.63
C LYS A 231 10.42 -2.88 4.92
N HIS A 232 10.67 -3.65 5.98
CA HIS A 232 12.02 -3.99 6.45
C HIS A 232 12.58 -5.26 5.80
N ALA A 233 11.92 -5.80 4.78
CA ALA A 233 12.31 -7.08 4.22
C ALA A 233 13.73 -7.10 3.64
N LEU A 234 14.26 -5.98 3.15
CA LEU A 234 15.64 -5.91 2.67
C LEU A 234 16.69 -5.82 3.80
N GLU A 235 16.28 -5.48 5.02
CA GLU A 235 17.18 -5.42 6.19
C GLU A 235 17.49 -6.81 6.74
N THR A 236 16.64 -7.79 6.45
CA THR A 236 16.81 -9.19 6.88
C THR A 236 17.42 -10.08 5.79
N LEU A 237 17.50 -9.60 4.55
CA LEU A 237 18.24 -10.28 3.49
C LEU A 237 19.74 -10.19 3.77
N ALA A 238 20.44 -11.31 3.62
CA ALA A 238 21.88 -11.35 3.79
C ALA A 238 22.54 -10.35 2.82
N ALA A 239 23.29 -9.38 3.36
CA ALA A 239 24.05 -8.44 2.57
C ALA A 239 24.97 -9.22 1.61
N VAL A 240 24.96 -8.85 0.33
CA VAL A 240 25.92 -9.38 -0.65
C VAL A 240 27.30 -8.92 -0.20
N ASP A 241 28.22 -9.87 -0.01
CA ASP A 241 29.59 -9.59 0.41
C ASP A 241 30.25 -8.59 -0.56
N SER A 242 30.51 -7.38 -0.06
CA SER A 242 31.02 -6.26 -0.85
C SER A 242 32.42 -6.51 -1.40
N GLN A 243 33.16 -7.49 -0.84
CA GLN A 243 34.46 -7.92 -1.35
C GLN A 243 34.36 -8.79 -2.62
N ALA A 244 33.21 -9.42 -2.88
CA ALA A 244 32.99 -10.20 -4.10
C ALA A 244 32.70 -9.32 -5.33
N VAL A 245 32.08 -8.15 -5.11
CA VAL A 245 31.70 -7.20 -6.17
C VAL A 245 32.92 -6.52 -6.79
N THR A 246 33.93 -6.17 -5.98
CA THR A 246 35.21 -5.62 -6.47
C THR A 246 36.12 -6.64 -7.15
N ALA A 247 35.88 -7.94 -6.95
CA ALA A 247 36.73 -9.02 -7.48
C ALA A 247 36.27 -9.59 -8.83
N GLY A 248 35.18 -9.09 -9.43
CA GLY A 248 34.72 -9.53 -10.76
C GLY A 248 34.34 -11.02 -10.85
N ARG A 249 34.05 -11.69 -9.74
CA ARG A 249 33.71 -13.12 -9.70
C ARG A 249 32.21 -13.33 -9.53
N TYR A 250 31.45 -13.19 -10.62
CA TYR A 250 30.10 -13.77 -10.67
C TYR A 250 30.21 -15.27 -10.88
N SER A 251 30.08 -16.07 -9.81
CA SER A 251 29.71 -17.48 -9.95
C SER A 251 28.18 -17.56 -9.87
N ARG A 252 27.56 -17.98 -10.98
CA ARG A 252 26.12 -18.28 -11.05
C ARG A 252 25.77 -19.38 -10.04
N ARG A 253 25.47 -19.02 -8.80
CA ARG A 253 24.75 -19.92 -7.89
C ARG A 253 23.27 -19.80 -8.20
N ILE A 254 22.84 -20.65 -9.12
CA ILE A 254 21.43 -21.02 -9.29
C ILE A 254 20.90 -21.42 -7.91
N ILE A 255 19.90 -20.68 -7.42
CA ILE A 255 19.14 -21.06 -6.23
C ILE A 255 18.28 -22.27 -6.64
N THR A 256 18.83 -23.48 -6.53
CA THR A 256 18.02 -24.69 -6.51
C THR A 256 17.28 -24.74 -5.18
N LEU A 257 16.05 -24.24 -5.15
CA LEU A 257 15.05 -24.59 -4.14
C LEU A 257 14.90 -26.12 -4.16
N ARG A 258 15.37 -26.80 -3.11
CA ARG A 258 15.13 -28.22 -2.89
C ARG A 258 13.62 -28.47 -2.81
N ARG A 259 13.03 -28.96 -3.90
CA ARG A 259 11.73 -29.65 -3.86
C ARG A 259 11.87 -30.88 -2.97
N HIS A 260 11.26 -30.88 -1.79
CA HIS A 260 10.96 -32.10 -1.06
C HIS A 260 9.86 -32.85 -1.82
N CYS A 261 10.25 -33.71 -2.76
CA CYS A 261 9.38 -34.72 -3.34
C CYS A 261 9.58 -36.01 -2.52
N SER A 262 8.66 -36.31 -1.61
CA SER A 262 8.65 -37.57 -0.88
C SER A 262 8.24 -38.71 -1.82
N SER A 263 9.21 -39.52 -2.22
CA SER A 263 8.96 -40.78 -2.93
C SER A 263 8.43 -41.83 -1.95
N SER A 264 7.15 -42.16 -2.02
CA SER A 264 6.60 -43.39 -1.47
C SER A 264 6.92 -44.55 -2.42
N ARG A 265 7.81 -45.46 -1.98
CA ARG A 265 7.92 -46.80 -2.56
C ARG A 265 7.59 -47.83 -1.48
N MET A 266 6.54 -48.59 -1.78
CA MET A 266 6.15 -49.83 -1.10
C MET A 266 7.32 -50.81 -1.00
N ARG A 267 7.42 -51.50 0.14
CA ARG A 267 7.63 -52.95 0.25
C ARG A 267 7.32 -53.39 1.68
N GLY A 268 6.33 -54.26 1.82
CA GLY A 268 5.98 -54.89 3.08
C GLY A 268 6.82 -56.13 3.39
N ARG A 269 6.85 -56.53 4.66
CA ARG A 269 6.56 -57.91 5.11
C ARG A 269 6.36 -57.96 6.63
N ARG A 270 5.58 -58.95 7.02
CA ARG A 270 4.89 -59.23 8.29
C ARG A 270 5.83 -59.55 9.47
N GLY A 271 5.35 -59.34 10.68
CA GLY A 271 5.85 -59.99 11.90
C GLY A 271 5.06 -59.59 13.16
N LEU A 272 4.19 -60.49 13.62
CA LEU A 272 3.40 -60.44 14.86
C LEU A 272 4.30 -60.45 16.11
N LEU A 273 3.92 -59.74 17.18
CA LEU A 273 3.87 -60.27 18.56
C LEU A 273 3.24 -59.27 19.54
N ARG A 274 2.27 -59.79 20.31
CA ARG A 274 1.54 -59.14 21.42
C ARG A 274 2.33 -59.20 22.74
N ARG A 275 2.00 -58.25 23.63
CA ARG A 275 2.00 -58.22 25.13
C ARG A 275 2.79 -56.99 25.62
N SER A 276 2.49 -56.27 26.69
CA SER A 276 1.35 -56.07 27.62
C SER A 276 1.85 -55.14 28.73
N GLY A 277 1.05 -54.18 29.21
CA GLY A 277 1.17 -53.61 30.56
C GLY A 277 2.17 -52.47 30.81
N GLY A 278 1.76 -51.48 31.62
CA GLY A 278 2.67 -50.61 32.38
C GLY A 278 2.40 -49.12 32.29
N GLN A 279 1.63 -48.59 33.24
CA GLN A 279 1.50 -47.17 33.56
C GLN A 279 2.87 -46.55 33.91
N HIS A 280 3.09 -45.27 33.60
CA HIS A 280 3.65 -44.31 34.56
C HIS A 280 3.35 -42.86 34.12
N VAL A 281 2.66 -42.17 35.03
CA VAL A 281 2.48 -40.72 35.09
C VAL A 281 3.80 -40.08 35.50
N PHE A 282 4.23 -39.02 34.82
CA PHE A 282 5.11 -38.01 35.43
C PHE A 282 4.80 -36.61 34.89
N GLU A 283 4.25 -35.82 35.80
CA GLU A 283 4.01 -34.39 35.78
C GLU A 283 5.32 -33.67 36.14
N ARG A 284 5.72 -32.64 35.38
CA ARG A 284 6.63 -31.59 35.88
C ARG A 284 6.36 -30.23 35.21
N GLN A 285 5.97 -29.30 36.07
CA GLN A 285 5.97 -27.85 35.91
C GLN A 285 7.41 -27.29 35.87
N GLY A 286 7.57 -26.06 35.37
CA GLY A 286 8.80 -25.25 35.50
C GLY A 286 8.87 -24.19 34.38
N VAL A 287 8.16 -23.06 34.50
CA VAL A 287 8.58 -21.79 35.13
C VAL A 287 9.70 -21.06 34.38
N SER A 288 9.31 -19.89 33.87
CA SER A 288 10.08 -18.83 33.23
C SER A 288 11.13 -18.21 34.16
N HIS A 289 12.31 -17.87 33.63
CA HIS A 289 13.13 -16.80 34.18
C HIS A 289 13.77 -15.99 33.05
N GLN A 290 13.37 -14.71 32.98
CA GLN A 290 14.04 -13.63 32.28
C GLN A 290 15.40 -13.34 32.94
N LEU A 291 16.43 -13.13 32.12
CA LEU A 291 17.64 -12.40 32.52
C LEU A 291 17.87 -11.29 31.50
N GLY A 292 17.56 -10.07 31.93
CA GLY A 292 17.97 -8.85 31.25
C GLY A 292 19.42 -8.51 31.62
N LEU A 293 20.18 -8.05 30.65
CA LEU A 293 21.46 -7.38 30.87
C LEU A 293 21.50 -6.11 30.03
N CYS A 294 21.19 -5.01 30.72
CA CYS A 294 21.45 -3.65 30.29
C CYS A 294 22.92 -3.34 30.59
N ARG A 295 23.69 -2.90 29.59
CA ARG A 295 24.97 -2.21 29.83
C ARG A 295 24.99 -0.90 29.05
N SER A 296 24.95 0.17 29.84
CA SER A 296 25.34 1.52 29.51
C SER A 296 26.83 1.61 29.16
N ILE A 297 27.14 2.38 28.12
CA ILE A 297 28.50 2.87 27.86
C ILE A 297 28.39 4.38 27.61
N THR A 298 28.91 5.14 28.57
CA THR A 298 29.37 6.52 28.39
C THR A 298 30.71 6.64 29.09
N ARG A 299 31.78 6.77 28.30
CA ARG A 299 32.85 7.77 28.42
C ARG A 299 33.80 7.61 27.25
#